data_AF-A0A9P7XJK3-F1
#
_entry.id   AF-A0A9P7XJK3-F1
#
_cell.length_a   1.000
_cell.length_b   1.000
_cell.length_c   1.000
_cell.angle_alpha   90.00
_cell.angle_beta   90.00
_cell.angle_gamma   90.00
#
_symmetry.space_group_name_H-M   'P 1'
#
loop_
_entity.id
_entity.type
_entity.pdbx_description
1 polymer ?
#
loop_
_entity_poly.entity_id
_entity_poly.type
_entity_poly.pdbx_seq_one_letter_code
_entity_poly.pdbx_strand_id
1 'polypeptide(L)'
;MFDQSQFGKLYRDLYWNNLFFEAIKSVEKSAEEHGLTLIESALRWLKHHSGLGPNDGIVVGASSLKHLEDNLRDLEKGPLPKQVVNAFDGAWEHVKAACPPYYWSSGSATSITNALDK
;
A
#
# COMPACT_ATOMS: atom_id res chain seq x y z
N MET A 1 -8.67 1.89 20.14
CA MET A 1 -8.35 3.32 19.91
C MET A 1 -8.16 3.50 18.40
N PHE A 2 -9.24 3.82 17.69
CA PHE A 2 -9.21 4.07 16.24
C PHE A 2 -9.55 5.54 15.98
N ASP A 3 -8.96 6.15 14.96
CA ASP A 3 -9.35 7.49 14.52
C ASP A 3 -10.85 7.52 14.18
N GLN A 4 -11.58 8.41 14.87
CA GLN A 4 -13.04 8.59 14.74
C GLN A 4 -13.41 9.58 13.64
N SER A 5 -12.43 10.15 12.94
CA SER A 5 -12.70 11.03 11.80
C SER A 5 -13.41 10.27 10.67
N GLN A 6 -14.14 11.02 9.83
CA GLN A 6 -14.78 10.44 8.65
C GLN A 6 -13.75 9.82 7.68
N PHE A 7 -12.54 10.38 7.62
CA PHE A 7 -11.43 9.80 6.87
C PHE A 7 -10.98 8.46 7.48
N GLY A 8 -10.82 8.39 8.80
CA GLY A 8 -10.45 7.16 9.49
C GLY A 8 -11.43 6.01 9.21
N LYS A 9 -12.74 6.30 9.18
CA LYS A 9 -13.75 5.30 8.79
C LYS A 9 -13.58 4.87 7.33
N LEU A 10 -13.46 5.81 6.40
CA LEU A 10 -13.27 5.52 4.98
C LEU A 10 -12.06 4.61 4.74
N TYR A 11 -10.89 4.92 5.30
CA TYR A 11 -9.69 4.10 5.12
C TYR A 11 -9.85 2.66 5.66
N ARG A 12 -10.60 2.48 6.75
CA ARG A 12 -10.91 1.14 7.25
C ARG A 12 -11.81 0.39 6.30
N ASP A 13 -12.88 1.02 5.82
CA ASP A 13 -13.81 0.39 4.89
C ASP A 13 -13.09 -0.06 3.59
N LEU A 14 -12.07 0.70 3.14
CA LEU A 14 -11.31 0.38 1.94
C LEU A 14 -10.27 -0.75 2.12
N TYR A 15 -9.48 -0.71 3.20
CA TYR A 15 -8.27 -1.54 3.32
C TYR A 15 -8.28 -2.52 4.50
N TRP A 16 -9.19 -2.36 5.46
CA TRP A 16 -9.23 -3.17 6.68
C TRP A 16 -10.06 -4.44 6.47
N ASN A 17 -9.54 -5.37 5.67
CA ASN A 17 -10.18 -6.67 5.45
C ASN A 17 -9.14 -7.80 5.28
N ASN A 18 -9.61 -9.04 5.40
CA ASN A 18 -8.73 -10.23 5.37
C ASN A 18 -7.93 -10.35 4.08
N LEU A 19 -8.50 -9.94 2.94
CA LEU A 19 -7.84 -10.00 1.64
C LEU A 19 -6.55 -9.17 1.63
N PHE A 20 -6.59 -7.92 2.12
CA PHE A 20 -5.41 -7.08 2.23
C PHE A 20 -4.44 -7.59 3.30
N PHE A 21 -4.93 -8.10 4.44
CA PHE A 21 -4.05 -8.67 5.47
C PHE A 21 -3.26 -9.89 4.97
N GLU A 22 -3.88 -10.76 4.19
CA GLU A 22 -3.21 -11.90 3.57
C GLU A 22 -2.14 -11.47 2.56
N ALA A 23 -2.48 -10.49 1.71
CA ALA A 23 -1.55 -9.92 0.74
C ALA A 23 -0.33 -9.28 1.43
N ILE A 24 -0.57 -8.49 2.49
CA ILE A 24 0.49 -7.84 3.28
C ILE A 24 1.40 -8.89 3.92
N LYS A 25 0.86 -9.96 4.51
CA LYS A 25 1.67 -11.04 5.11
C LYS A 25 2.63 -11.69 4.12
N SER A 26 2.19 -11.88 2.88
CA SER A 26 3.04 -12.42 1.82
C SER A 26 4.24 -11.51 1.52
N VAL A 27 3.98 -10.21 1.40
CA VAL A 27 5.04 -9.19 1.16
C VAL A 27 5.97 -9.08 2.36
N GLU A 28 5.41 -9.01 3.57
CA GLU A 28 6.17 -8.89 4.84
C GLU A 28 7.15 -10.04 5.00
N LYS A 29 6.69 -11.28 4.81
CA LYS A 29 7.57 -12.46 4.85
C LYS A 29 8.74 -12.34 3.86
N SER A 30 8.47 -11.96 2.61
CA SER A 30 9.53 -11.81 1.61
C SER A 30 10.49 -10.67 1.93
N ALA A 31 10.02 -9.57 2.53
CA ALA A 31 10.84 -8.45 2.94
C ALA A 31 11.77 -8.84 4.10
N GLU A 32 11.24 -9.53 5.12
CA GLU A 32 11.99 -9.99 6.29
C GLU A 32 13.13 -10.94 5.91
N GLU A 33 12.90 -11.85 4.95
CA GLU A 33 13.94 -12.76 4.42
C GLU A 33 15.15 -12.01 3.83
N HIS A 34 14.98 -10.74 3.44
CA HIS A 34 16.02 -9.87 2.89
C HIS A 34 16.45 -8.77 3.88
N GLY A 35 16.01 -8.83 5.14
CA GLY A 35 16.32 -7.83 6.16
C GLY A 35 15.71 -6.45 5.89
N LEU A 36 14.62 -6.40 5.13
CA LEU A 36 13.92 -5.16 4.78
C LEU A 36 12.67 -5.00 5.64
N THR A 37 12.33 -3.75 5.98
CA THR A 37 11.03 -3.46 6.57
C THR A 37 9.95 -3.40 5.51
N LEU A 38 8.69 -3.62 5.89
CA LEU A 38 7.56 -3.49 4.97
C LEU A 38 7.42 -2.06 4.42
N ILE A 39 7.66 -1.05 5.27
CA ILE A 39 7.60 0.38 4.87
C ILE A 39 8.70 0.70 3.86
N GLU A 40 9.95 0.30 4.15
CA GLU A 40 11.08 0.46 3.24
C GLU A 40 10.77 -0.20 1.89
N SER A 41 10.22 -1.41 1.93
CA SER A 41 9.87 -2.18 0.74
C SER A 41 8.80 -1.47 -0.08
N ALA A 42 7.73 -0.98 0.54
CA ALA A 42 6.67 -0.26 -0.17
C ALA A 42 7.17 1.03 -0.84
N LEU A 43 8.00 1.83 -0.13
CA LEU A 43 8.55 3.07 -0.67
C LEU A 43 9.51 2.83 -1.84
N ARG A 44 10.40 1.85 -1.70
CA ARG A 44 11.33 1.48 -2.78
C ARG A 44 10.60 0.85 -3.97
N TRP A 45 9.50 0.13 -3.73
CA TRP A 45 8.64 -0.39 -4.79
C TRP A 45 8.01 0.76 -5.58
N LEU A 46 7.43 1.75 -4.89
CA LEU A 46 6.87 2.94 -5.54
C LEU A 46 7.89 3.67 -6.40
N LYS A 47 9.13 3.85 -5.93
CA LYS A 47 10.15 4.58 -6.68
C LYS A 47 10.70 3.83 -7.88
N HIS A 48 10.95 2.53 -7.76
CA HIS A 48 11.76 1.78 -8.74
C HIS A 48 10.97 0.79 -9.60
N HIS A 49 9.79 0.38 -9.16
CA HIS A 49 9.04 -0.74 -9.76
C HIS A 49 7.60 -0.37 -10.12
N SER A 50 7.15 0.84 -9.81
CA SER A 50 5.84 1.34 -10.20
C SER A 50 5.83 1.89 -11.64
N GLY A 51 4.66 2.33 -12.10
CA GLY A 51 4.51 3.00 -13.39
C GLY A 51 4.92 4.49 -13.41
N LEU A 52 5.55 5.01 -12.35
CA LEU A 52 5.96 6.42 -12.28
C LEU A 52 7.09 6.73 -13.28
N GLY A 53 6.95 7.84 -14.00
CA GLY A 53 7.93 8.36 -14.94
C GLY A 53 8.82 9.47 -14.36
N PRO A 54 9.74 10.02 -15.19
CA PRO A 54 10.73 11.03 -14.75
C PRO A 54 10.15 12.34 -14.24
N ASN A 55 8.90 12.68 -14.61
CA ASN A 55 8.23 13.92 -14.24
C ASN A 55 7.22 13.71 -13.09
N ASP A 56 7.08 12.49 -12.58
CA ASP A 56 6.15 12.17 -11.51
C ASP A 56 6.81 12.27 -10.13
N GLY A 57 5.97 12.43 -9.10
CA GLY A 57 6.42 12.58 -7.72
C GLY A 57 5.65 11.68 -6.77
N ILE A 58 6.30 11.32 -5.65
CA ILE A 58 5.69 10.56 -4.56
C ILE A 58 5.32 11.52 -3.44
N VAL A 59 4.04 11.55 -3.05
CA VAL A 59 3.58 12.32 -1.88
C VAL A 59 3.78 11.48 -0.62
N VAL A 60 4.63 11.95 0.28
CA VAL A 60 4.94 11.25 1.55
C VAL A 60 4.15 11.89 2.69
N GLY A 61 3.26 11.12 3.31
CA GLY A 61 2.62 11.47 4.57
C GLY A 61 3.43 10.98 5.77
N ALA A 62 3.64 11.83 6.77
CA ALA A 62 4.32 11.47 8.01
C ALA A 62 3.65 12.15 9.22
N SER A 63 3.58 11.44 10.35
CA SER A 63 3.04 11.94 11.62
C SER A 63 4.13 12.42 12.59
N SER A 64 5.41 12.24 12.24
CA SER A 64 6.55 12.73 13.01
C SER A 64 7.72 13.04 12.07
N LEU A 65 8.64 13.90 12.53
CA LEU A 65 9.84 14.22 11.77
C LEU A 65 10.70 12.98 11.51
N LYS A 66 10.85 12.11 12.53
CA LYS A 66 11.60 10.87 12.39
C LYS A 66 11.04 9.97 11.29
N HIS A 67 9.72 9.80 11.22
CA HIS A 67 9.09 9.02 10.15
C HIS A 67 9.37 9.62 8.77
N LEU A 68 9.35 10.94 8.65
CA LEU A 68 9.68 11.61 7.40
C LEU A 68 11.13 11.35 6.98
N GLU A 69 12.08 11.52 7.90
CA GLU A 69 13.51 11.28 7.66
C GLU A 69 13.79 9.83 7.24
N ASP A 70 13.20 8.86 7.93
CA ASP A 70 13.36 7.44 7.62
C ASP A 70 12.77 7.13 6.22
N ASN A 71 11.57 7.64 5.92
CA ASN A 71 10.92 7.45 4.61
C ASN A 71 11.76 8.04 3.46
N LEU A 72 12.34 9.23 3.65
CA LEU A 72 13.18 9.87 2.63
C LEU A 72 14.46 9.07 2.40
N ARG A 73 15.10 8.57 3.46
CA ARG A 73 16.27 7.68 3.35
C ARG A 73 15.93 6.40 2.60
N ASP A 74 14.78 5.80 2.85
CA ASP A 74 14.34 4.60 2.15
C ASP A 74 14.07 4.85 0.67
N LEU A 75 13.50 6.00 0.33
CA LEU A 75 13.33 6.42 -1.06
C LEU A 75 14.67 6.61 -1.77
N GLU A 76 15.75 7.03 -1.11
CA GLU A 76 17.07 7.17 -1.73
C GLU A 76 17.76 5.84 -2.04
N LYS A 77 17.34 4.74 -1.39
CA LYS A 77 17.91 3.40 -1.61
C LYS A 77 17.62 2.88 -3.02
N GLY A 78 18.42 1.89 -3.44
CA GLY A 78 18.31 1.26 -4.75
C GLY A 78 17.09 0.33 -4.94
N PRO A 79 16.99 -0.34 -6.09
CA PRO A 79 15.88 -1.24 -6.40
C PRO A 79 15.81 -2.42 -5.43
N LEU A 80 14.61 -2.97 -5.25
CA LEU A 80 14.36 -4.16 -4.44
C LEU A 80 14.85 -5.47 -5.09
N PRO A 81 15.16 -6.51 -4.29
CA PRO A 81 15.38 -7.86 -4.78
C PRO A 81 14.18 -8.40 -5.55
N LYS A 82 14.43 -9.21 -6.59
CA LYS A 82 13.37 -9.74 -7.47
C LYS A 82 12.30 -10.53 -6.71
N GLN A 83 12.69 -11.25 -5.65
CA GLN A 83 11.79 -12.01 -4.79
C GLN A 83 10.74 -11.10 -4.14
N VAL A 84 11.17 -9.96 -3.62
CA VAL A 84 10.29 -8.97 -2.98
C VAL A 84 9.36 -8.34 -4.01
N VAL A 85 9.87 -8.03 -5.21
CA VAL A 85 9.04 -7.50 -6.31
C VAL A 85 7.96 -8.51 -6.72
N ASN A 86 8.32 -9.78 -6.90
CA ASN A 86 7.36 -10.84 -7.21
C ASN A 86 6.30 -11.01 -6.12
N ALA A 87 6.67 -10.80 -4.84
CA ALA A 87 5.72 -10.85 -3.74
C ALA A 87 4.70 -9.71 -3.81
N PHE A 88 5.12 -8.50 -4.20
CA PHE A 88 4.21 -7.39 -4.49
C PHE A 88 3.30 -7.68 -5.68
N ASP A 89 3.84 -8.24 -6.76
CA ASP A 89 3.03 -8.59 -7.94
C ASP A 89 1.96 -9.64 -7.60
N GLY A 90 2.34 -10.67 -6.84
CA GLY A 90 1.38 -11.68 -6.34
C GLY A 90 0.34 -11.10 -5.39
N ALA A 91 0.75 -10.19 -4.50
CA ALA A 91 -0.16 -9.47 -3.61
C ALA A 91 -1.17 -8.61 -4.40
N TRP A 92 -0.72 -7.93 -5.46
CA TRP A 92 -1.59 -7.16 -6.34
C TRP A 92 -2.62 -8.05 -7.04
N GLU A 93 -2.20 -9.18 -7.59
CA GLU A 93 -3.10 -10.14 -8.24
C GLU A 93 -4.19 -10.67 -7.29
N HIS A 94 -3.87 -10.80 -6.00
CA HIS A 94 -4.83 -11.19 -4.95
C HIS A 94 -5.87 -10.11 -4.66
N VAL A 95 -5.45 -8.84 -4.58
CA VAL A 95 -6.32 -7.74 -4.11
C VAL A 95 -7.00 -6.95 -5.23
N LYS A 96 -6.54 -7.06 -6.50
CA LYS A 96 -7.00 -6.19 -7.60
C LYS A 96 -8.51 -6.19 -7.82
N ALA A 97 -9.17 -7.31 -7.57
CA ALA A 97 -10.63 -7.44 -7.74
C ALA A 97 -11.42 -6.64 -6.68
N ALA A 98 -10.83 -6.41 -5.51
CA ALA A 98 -11.42 -5.65 -4.41
C ALA A 98 -10.88 -4.21 -4.34
N CYS A 99 -10.06 -3.79 -5.31
CA CYS A 99 -9.47 -2.46 -5.32
C CYS A 99 -10.56 -1.40 -5.55
N PRO A 100 -10.71 -0.40 -4.66
CA PRO A 100 -11.67 0.67 -4.86
C PRO A 100 -11.28 1.55 -6.05
N PRO A 101 -12.26 2.16 -6.76
CA PRO A 101 -11.95 3.10 -7.83
C PRO A 101 -11.19 4.32 -7.28
N TYR A 102 -10.20 4.79 -8.04
CA TYR A 102 -9.39 5.97 -7.68
C TYR A 102 -10.14 7.30 -7.89
N TYR A 103 -11.32 7.27 -8.51
CA TYR A 103 -12.16 8.43 -8.78
C TYR A 103 -13.48 8.33 -8.02
N TRP A 104 -14.06 9.49 -7.71
CA TRP A 104 -15.41 9.57 -7.16
C TRP A 104 -16.44 9.38 -8.28
N SER A 105 -17.38 8.46 -8.10
CA SER A 105 -18.55 8.32 -8.98
C SER A 105 -19.83 8.32 -8.17
N SER A 106 -20.90 8.88 -8.70
CA SER A 106 -22.21 8.91 -8.02
C SER A 106 -22.79 7.52 -7.71
N GLY A 107 -22.22 6.44 -8.28
CA GLY A 107 -22.56 5.04 -7.98
C GLY A 107 -21.51 4.27 -7.15
N SER A 108 -20.34 4.84 -6.86
CA SER A 108 -19.31 4.14 -6.09
C SER A 108 -19.65 4.01 -4.61
N ALA A 109 -20.51 4.89 -4.07
CA ALA A 109 -21.02 4.77 -2.70
C ALA A 109 -21.83 3.47 -2.48
N THR A 110 -22.48 2.93 -3.52
CA THR A 110 -23.29 1.69 -3.42
C THR A 110 -22.45 0.42 -3.62
N SER A 111 -21.29 0.53 -4.27
CA SER A 111 -20.46 -0.64 -4.57
C SER A 111 -19.59 -1.07 -3.38
N ILE A 112 -19.18 -0.12 -2.52
CA ILE A 112 -18.34 -0.41 -1.34
C ILE A 112 -19.15 -1.14 -0.25
N THR A 113 -20.46 -0.89 -0.15
CA THR A 113 -21.33 -1.58 0.81
C THR A 113 -21.68 -3.02 0.41
N ASN A 114 -21.72 -3.33 -0.89
CA ASN A 114 -22.18 -4.65 -1.36
C ASN A 114 -21.07 -5.69 -1.51
N ALA A 115 -19.79 -5.28 -1.53
CA ALA A 115 -18.65 -6.19 -1.68
C ALA A 115 -18.16 -6.79 -0.35
N LEU A 116 -18.65 -6.29 0.79
CA LEU A 116 -18.23 -6.71 2.13
C LEU A 116 -19.23 -7.65 2.84
N ASP A 117 -20.36 -7.97 2.18
CA ASP A 117 -21.44 -8.83 2.70
C ASP A 117 -21.48 -10.24 2.04
N LYS A 118 -20.34 -10.77 1.57
CA LYS A 118 -20.23 -12.17 1.12
C LYS A 118 -18.98 -12.87 1.65
#